data_AF-A0A956XU76-F1
#
_entry.id   AF-A0A956XU76-F1
#
_cell.length_a   1.000
_cell.length_b   1.000
_cell.length_c   1.000
_cell.angle_alpha   90.00
_cell.angle_beta   90.00
_cell.angle_gamma   90.00
#
_symmetry.space_group_name_H-M   'P 1'
#
loop_
_entity.id
_entity.type
_entity.pdbx_description
1 polymer ?
#
loop_
_entity_poly.entity_id
_entity_poly.type
_entity_poly.pdbx_seq_one_letter_code
_entity_poly.pdbx_strand_id
1 'polypeptide(L)'
;MIRNIFQVFLYELQRNIRRKGYIFTTFLIPALLFAGILFFNLIATEDNNSEPVVDPNDIVSQFEEINIAGVVDLANIIDQVPESLAERMLKLPDVETARSALESGTIDIFYVIQPNYLET
;
A
#
# COMPACT_ATOMS: atom_id res chain seq x y z
N MET A 1 43.97 27.51 -13.46
CA MET A 1 43.05 26.47 -13.97
C MET A 1 41.76 26.41 -13.14
N ILE A 2 41.82 26.22 -11.83
CA ILE A 2 40.66 26.15 -10.91
C ILE A 2 39.75 27.39 -10.94
N ARG A 3 40.32 28.60 -11.04
CA ARG A 3 39.55 29.86 -11.09
C ARG A 3 38.58 29.92 -12.29
N ASN A 4 38.98 29.36 -13.43
CA ASN A 4 38.16 29.38 -14.65
C ASN A 4 37.05 28.33 -14.56
N ILE A 5 37.33 27.15 -14.00
CA ILE A 5 36.32 26.12 -13.70
C ILE A 5 35.24 26.69 -12.78
N PHE A 6 35.64 27.39 -11.71
CA PHE A 6 34.70 27.94 -10.74
C PHE A 6 33.80 29.03 -11.36
N GLN A 7 34.35 29.87 -12.24
CA GLN A 7 33.56 30.87 -12.96
C GLN A 7 32.53 30.25 -13.90
N VAL A 8 32.92 29.21 -14.64
CA VAL A 8 32.00 28.48 -15.54
C VAL A 8 30.91 27.77 -14.72
N PHE A 9 31.29 27.13 -13.61
CA PHE A 9 30.34 26.50 -12.70
C PHE A 9 29.30 27.50 -12.17
N LEU A 10 29.75 28.65 -11.65
CA LEU A 10 28.87 29.67 -11.09
C LEU A 10 27.91 30.23 -12.15
N TYR A 11 28.42 30.42 -13.37
CA TYR A 11 27.61 30.87 -14.50
C TYR A 11 26.51 29.85 -14.84
N GLU A 12 26.87 28.57 -14.99
CA GLU A 12 25.89 27.53 -15.33
C GLU A 12 24.89 27.28 -14.18
N LEU A 13 25.34 27.35 -12.93
CA LEU A 13 24.48 27.25 -11.76
C LEU A 13 23.44 28.39 -11.74
N GLN A 14 23.89 29.63 -11.90
CA GLN A 14 23.01 30.81 -11.91
C GLN A 14 22.03 30.77 -13.09
N ARG A 15 22.50 30.30 -14.26
CA ARG A 15 21.68 30.14 -15.45
C ARG A 15 20.59 29.08 -15.25
N ASN A 16 20.92 27.93 -14.66
CA ASN A 16 19.95 26.87 -14.41
C ASN A 16 18.92 27.28 -13.34
N ILE A 17 19.36 27.89 -12.23
CA ILE A 17 18.43 28.38 -11.19
C ILE A 17 17.47 29.43 -11.77
N ARG A 18 17.89 30.29 -12.70
CA ARG A 18 16.98 31.27 -13.33
C ARG A 18 15.98 30.66 -14.31
N ARG A 19 16.15 29.41 -14.72
CA ARG A 19 15.26 28.73 -15.66
C ARG A 19 14.03 28.23 -14.91
N LYS A 20 12.87 28.83 -15.18
CA LYS A 20 11.59 28.50 -14.51
C LYS A 20 11.27 27.00 -14.50
N GLY A 21 11.49 26.31 -15.62
CA GLY A 21 11.28 24.86 -15.71
C GLY A 21 12.19 24.05 -14.79
N TYR A 22 13.46 24.45 -14.64
CA TYR A 22 14.41 23.77 -13.75
C TYR A 22 13.99 23.90 -12.28
N ILE A 23 13.62 25.11 -11.82
CA ILE A 23 13.12 25.29 -10.45
C ILE A 23 11.86 24.44 -10.21
N PHE A 24 10.92 24.47 -11.18
CA PHE A 24 9.66 23.77 -11.05
C PHE A 24 9.86 22.26 -10.90
N THR A 25 10.68 21.64 -11.75
CA THR A 25 10.87 20.18 -11.71
C THR A 25 11.78 19.74 -10.57
N THR A 26 12.86 20.48 -10.30
CA THR A 26 13.90 20.05 -9.35
C THR A 26 13.52 20.35 -7.89
N PHE A 27 12.77 21.44 -7.65
CA PHE A 27 12.42 21.85 -6.28
C PHE A 27 10.92 21.84 -6.02
N LEU A 28 10.10 22.38 -6.92
CA LEU A 28 8.68 22.54 -6.63
C LEU A 28 7.94 21.19 -6.55
N ILE A 29 8.18 20.28 -7.50
CA ILE A 29 7.54 18.95 -7.46
C ILE A 29 7.91 18.18 -6.18
N PRO A 30 9.20 17.99 -5.82
CA PRO A 30 9.55 17.34 -4.56
C PRO A 30 9.00 18.08 -3.33
N ALA A 31 9.01 19.41 -3.32
CA ALA A 31 8.48 20.20 -2.21
C ALA A 31 6.96 20.01 -2.05
N LEU A 32 6.21 19.93 -3.15
CA LEU A 32 4.77 19.65 -3.12
C LEU A 32 4.47 18.25 -2.60
N LEU A 33 5.27 17.24 -2.98
CA LEU A 33 5.12 15.89 -2.43
C LEU A 33 5.36 15.89 -0.92
N PHE A 34 6.45 16.53 -0.47
CA PHE A 34 6.76 16.63 0.95
C PHE A 34 5.68 17.40 1.73
N ALA A 35 5.20 18.52 1.18
CA ALA A 35 4.10 19.28 1.76
C ALA A 35 2.80 18.48 1.81
N GLY A 36 2.51 17.67 0.78
CA GLY A 36 1.35 16.79 0.75
C GLY A 36 1.39 15.74 1.85
N ILE A 37 2.54 15.09 2.06
CA ILE A 37 2.73 14.12 3.14
C ILE A 37 2.57 14.79 4.52
N LEU A 38 3.17 15.96 4.72
CA LEU A 38 3.03 16.71 5.97
C LEU A 38 1.57 17.11 6.23
N PHE A 39 0.88 17.62 5.22
CA PHE A 39 -0.52 18.02 5.30
C PHE A 39 -1.43 16.83 5.60
N PHE A 40 -1.18 15.69 4.95
CA PHE A 40 -1.90 14.45 5.22
C PHE A 40 -1.73 14.00 6.67
N ASN A 41 -0.49 13.96 7.19
CA ASN A 41 -0.23 13.59 8.58
C ASN A 41 -0.91 14.54 9.58
N LEU A 42 -0.91 15.85 9.30
CA LEU A 42 -1.59 16.84 10.14
C LEU A 42 -3.10 16.58 10.27
N ILE A 43 -3.75 16.19 9.18
CA ILE A 43 -5.20 15.89 9.17
C ILE A 43 -5.48 14.49 9.72
N ALA A 44 -4.66 13.49 9.38
CA ALA A 44 -4.81 12.12 9.83
C ALA A 44 -4.70 11.96 11.37
N THR A 45 -4.01 12.88 12.03
CA THR A 45 -3.89 12.88 13.51
C THR A 45 -5.19 13.31 14.21
N GLU A 46 -6.12 13.97 13.51
CA GLU A 46 -7.40 14.44 14.08
C GLU A 46 -8.48 13.34 14.14
N ASP A 47 -8.32 12.26 13.36
CA ASP A 47 -9.25 11.13 13.27
C ASP A 47 -8.67 9.89 13.99
N ASN A 48 -8.81 9.86 15.32
CA ASN A 48 -8.29 8.82 16.22
C ASN A 48 -8.98 7.44 16.05
N ASN A 49 -9.19 6.92 14.84
CA ASN A 49 -9.70 5.55 14.65
C ASN A 49 -9.28 4.82 13.36
N SER A 50 -8.31 5.31 12.57
CA SER A 50 -7.77 4.53 11.46
C SER A 50 -6.34 4.94 11.11
N GLU A 51 -5.37 4.10 11.45
CA GLU A 51 -4.08 4.08 10.76
C GLU A 51 -4.27 3.50 9.34
N PRO A 52 -3.52 3.98 8.31
CA PRO A 52 -2.10 3.67 8.26
C PRO A 52 -1.17 4.82 7.87
N VAL A 53 -0.02 4.81 8.55
CA VAL A 53 1.24 5.35 8.06
C VAL A 53 1.62 4.55 6.82
N VAL A 54 1.78 5.19 5.67
CA VAL A 54 2.33 4.52 4.48
C VAL A 54 3.85 4.58 4.57
N ASP A 55 4.46 3.59 5.24
CA ASP A 55 5.86 3.25 5.02
C ASP A 55 5.96 2.59 3.62
N PRO A 56 6.86 3.01 2.72
CA PRO A 56 7.12 2.30 1.47
C PRO A 56 7.51 0.82 1.67
N ASN A 57 8.01 0.45 2.85
CA ASN A 57 8.24 -0.94 3.24
C ASN A 57 6.95 -1.65 3.70
N ASP A 58 5.92 -0.91 4.10
CA ASP A 58 4.63 -1.48 4.56
C ASP A 58 3.78 -2.07 3.43
N ILE A 59 3.97 -1.58 2.21
CA ILE A 59 3.29 -2.15 1.04
C ILE A 59 3.80 -3.57 0.75
N VAL A 60 5.05 -3.89 1.13
CA VAL A 60 5.62 -5.23 0.98
C VAL A 60 5.30 -6.10 2.20
N SER A 61 5.30 -5.55 3.41
CA SER A 61 4.96 -6.29 4.64
C SER A 61 3.46 -6.65 4.74
N GLN A 62 2.54 -5.84 4.20
CA GLN A 62 1.11 -6.17 4.17
C GLN A 62 0.79 -7.49 3.43
N PHE A 63 1.66 -7.93 2.52
CA PHE A 63 1.52 -9.22 1.84
C PHE A 63 2.34 -10.35 2.51
N GLU A 64 3.30 -10.03 3.38
CA GLU A 64 4.04 -11.03 4.17
C GLU A 64 3.32 -11.41 5.48
N GLU A 65 2.42 -10.56 5.97
CA GLU A 65 1.76 -10.71 7.29
C GLU A 65 0.41 -11.45 7.25
N ILE A 66 -0.03 -11.93 6.07
CA ILE A 66 -1.22 -12.80 5.98
C ILE A 66 -0.84 -14.20 6.48
N ASN A 67 -1.13 -14.44 7.75
CA ASN A 67 -0.91 -15.70 8.44
C ASN A 67 -2.00 -16.70 8.07
N ILE A 68 -3.27 -16.28 8.15
CA ILE A 68 -4.43 -17.17 7.92
C ILE A 68 -5.48 -16.47 7.06
N ALA A 69 -5.80 -17.07 5.91
CA ALA A 69 -6.87 -16.63 5.02
C ALA A 69 -8.14 -17.46 5.19
N GLY A 70 -9.30 -16.81 5.27
CA GLY A 70 -10.60 -17.46 5.20
C GLY A 70 -11.04 -17.73 3.76
N VAL A 71 -11.77 -18.82 3.52
CA VAL A 71 -12.46 -19.05 2.24
C VAL A 71 -13.92 -19.43 2.48
N VAL A 72 -14.82 -18.70 1.83
CA VAL A 72 -16.26 -18.98 1.81
C VAL A 72 -16.61 -19.47 0.41
N ASP A 73 -17.05 -20.72 0.32
CA ASP A 73 -17.36 -21.35 -0.96
C ASP A 73 -18.87 -21.49 -1.15
N LEU A 74 -19.46 -20.51 -1.84
CA LEU A 74 -20.89 -20.52 -2.17
C LEU A 74 -21.20 -21.34 -3.43
N ALA A 75 -20.19 -21.70 -4.20
CA ALA A 75 -20.31 -22.54 -5.38
C ALA A 75 -20.18 -24.04 -5.07
N ASN A 76 -19.69 -24.36 -3.87
CA ASN A 76 -19.46 -25.72 -3.39
C ASN A 76 -18.52 -26.51 -4.33
N ILE A 77 -17.45 -25.85 -4.77
CA ILE A 77 -16.41 -26.37 -5.69
C ILE A 77 -15.25 -26.97 -4.89
N ILE A 78 -14.97 -26.45 -3.71
CA ILE A 78 -13.89 -26.88 -2.82
C ILE A 78 -14.47 -27.84 -1.80
N ASP A 79 -14.28 -29.15 -2.00
CA ASP A 79 -14.71 -30.16 -1.03
C ASP A 79 -13.94 -30.01 0.30
N GLN A 80 -12.61 -29.95 0.22
CA GLN A 80 -11.71 -29.82 1.35
C GLN A 80 -10.51 -28.94 1.01
N VAL A 81 -10.01 -28.21 2.01
CA VAL A 81 -8.75 -27.47 1.89
C VAL A 81 -7.61 -28.48 1.75
N PRO A 82 -6.74 -28.38 0.71
CA PRO A 82 -5.57 -29.23 0.58
C PRO A 82 -4.69 -29.18 1.83
N GLU A 83 -4.10 -30.31 2.24
CA GLU A 83 -3.27 -30.40 3.45
C GLU A 83 -2.13 -29.37 3.46
N SER A 84 -1.54 -29.09 2.30
CA SER A 84 -0.50 -28.07 2.13
C SER A 84 -0.94 -26.64 2.45
N LEU A 85 -2.25 -26.38 2.52
CA LEU A 85 -2.83 -25.07 2.82
C LEU A 85 -3.59 -25.07 4.16
N ALA A 86 -3.71 -26.20 4.85
CA ALA A 86 -4.53 -26.33 6.05
C ALA A 86 -4.07 -25.41 7.21
N GLU A 87 -2.77 -25.08 7.26
CA GLU A 87 -2.19 -24.18 8.27
C GLU A 87 -2.43 -22.70 7.95
N ARG A 88 -2.72 -22.35 6.69
CA ARG A 88 -2.83 -20.96 6.22
C ARG A 88 -4.19 -20.62 5.64
N MET A 89 -5.10 -21.59 5.52
CA MET A 89 -6.41 -21.40 4.92
C MET A 89 -7.49 -22.11 5.72
N LEU A 90 -8.50 -21.35 6.14
CA LEU A 90 -9.64 -21.81 6.90
C LEU A 90 -10.91 -21.75 6.05
N LYS A 91 -11.54 -22.90 5.78
CA LYS A 91 -12.86 -22.94 5.13
C LYS A 91 -13.94 -22.54 6.12
N LEU A 92 -14.75 -21.56 5.73
CA LEU A 92 -15.82 -20.98 6.53
C LEU A 92 -17.17 -21.22 5.84
N PRO A 93 -18.25 -21.40 6.62
CA PRO A 93 -19.55 -21.81 6.07
C PRO A 93 -20.25 -20.69 5.30
N ASP A 94 -20.09 -19.44 5.72
CA ASP A 94 -20.77 -18.29 5.16
C ASP A 94 -20.00 -16.98 5.42
N VAL A 95 -20.44 -15.92 4.74
CA VAL A 95 -19.81 -14.60 4.78
C VAL A 95 -19.96 -13.94 6.16
N GLU A 96 -21.03 -14.23 6.89
CA GLU A 96 -21.27 -13.65 8.22
C GLU A 96 -20.22 -14.18 9.22
N THR A 97 -20.00 -15.49 9.20
CA THR A 97 -18.98 -16.18 9.99
C THR A 97 -17.58 -15.69 9.63
N ALA A 98 -17.30 -15.48 8.34
CA ALA A 98 -16.01 -14.93 7.91
C ALA A 98 -15.80 -13.48 8.35
N ARG A 99 -16.86 -12.67 8.37
CA ARG A 99 -16.79 -11.30 8.90
C ARG A 99 -16.48 -11.31 10.40
N SER A 100 -17.17 -12.14 11.19
CA SER A 100 -16.87 -12.27 12.62
C SER A 100 -15.45 -12.77 12.87
N ALA A 101 -14.96 -13.72 12.07
CA ALA A 101 -13.59 -14.24 12.19
C ALA A 101 -12.52 -13.19 11.84
N LEU A 102 -12.83 -12.29 10.90
CA LEU A 102 -11.99 -11.15 10.56
C LEU A 102 -11.97 -10.13 11.72
N GLU A 103 -13.14 -9.80 12.27
CA GLU A 103 -13.28 -8.86 13.39
C GLU A 103 -12.61 -9.38 14.68
N SER A 104 -12.59 -10.70 14.90
CA SER A 104 -11.91 -11.32 16.03
C SER A 104 -10.41 -11.54 15.81
N GLY A 105 -9.86 -11.19 14.64
CA GLY A 105 -8.45 -11.42 14.29
C GLY A 105 -8.08 -12.90 14.17
N THR A 106 -9.06 -13.78 13.92
CA THR A 106 -8.84 -15.22 13.70
C THR A 106 -8.36 -15.50 12.28
N ILE A 107 -8.71 -14.63 11.34
CA ILE A 107 -8.21 -14.60 9.97
C ILE A 107 -7.84 -13.16 9.63
N ASP A 108 -6.86 -12.99 8.74
CA ASP A 108 -6.39 -11.67 8.33
C ASP A 108 -7.16 -11.15 7.10
N ILE A 109 -7.74 -12.07 6.32
CA ILE A 109 -8.50 -11.81 5.09
C ILE A 109 -9.45 -12.97 4.82
N PHE A 110 -10.50 -12.76 4.01
CA PHE A 110 -11.27 -13.86 3.44
C PHE A 110 -11.60 -13.66 1.95
N TYR A 111 -11.72 -14.78 1.23
CA TYR A 111 -12.19 -14.85 -0.15
C TYR A 111 -13.61 -15.42 -0.21
N VAL A 112 -14.43 -14.92 -1.14
CA VAL A 112 -15.77 -15.44 -1.41
C VAL A 112 -15.84 -15.97 -2.84
N ILE A 113 -16.07 -17.27 -2.99
CA ILE A 113 -16.29 -17.91 -4.29
C ILE A 113 -17.79 -17.84 -4.58
N GLN A 114 -18.13 -17.08 -5.61
CA GLN A 114 -19.53 -16.85 -5.98
C GLN A 114 -20.16 -18.09 -6.64
N PRO A 115 -21.48 -18.32 -6.50
CA PRO A 115 -22.14 -19.51 -7.04
C PRO A 115 -21.91 -19.79 -8.53
N ASN A 116 -21.74 -18.73 -9.33
CA ASN A 116 -21.56 -18.80 -10.78
C ASN A 116 -20.09 -18.72 -11.23
N TYR A 117 -19.13 -19.00 -10.33
CA TYR A 117 -17.70 -18.84 -10.61
C TYR A 117 -17.19 -19.62 -11.83
N LEU A 118 -17.81 -20.77 -12.15
CA LEU A 118 -17.44 -21.61 -13.29
C LEU A 118 -18.12 -21.22 -14.61
N GLU A 119 -19.04 -20.26 -14.59
CA GLU A 119 -19.82 -19.84 -15.76
C GLU A 119 -19.21 -18.62 -16.48
N THR A 120 -18.01 -18.18 -16.07
CA THR A 120 -17.25 -17.07 -16.65
C THR A 120 -16.01 -17.57 -17.38
#